data_AF-A0A2V2CBY9-F1
#
_entry.id   AF-A0A2V2CBY9-F1
#
_cell.length_a   1.000
_cell.length_b   1.000
_cell.length_c   1.000
_cell.angle_alpha   90.00
_cell.angle_beta   90.00
_cell.angle_gamma   90.00
#
_symmetry.space_group_name_H-M   'P 1'
#
loop_
_entity.id
_entity.type
_entity.pdbx_description
1 polymer ?
#
loop_
_entity_poly.entity_id
_entity_poly.type
_entity_poly.pdbx_seq_one_letter_code
_entity_poly.pdbx_strand_id
1 'polypeptide(L)'
;MQKLMVKVQDEARAVKQLMHGELPKLEKQLAETTGLFKGKERKALQEKITGIQQEIDHRMDRLPGILKEDGYPDVQAFTRTYDAATALVEQYNRDMAAWERQVHGEQQPQQGSPEKESIRKKLRDMEAETKRRNDARLQQTRPRSHDYDRGR
;
A
#
# COMPACT_ATOMS: atom_id res chain seq x y z
N MET A 1 -0.48 -12.98 -22.73
CA MET A 1 -0.69 -11.87 -21.77
C MET A 1 0.15 -11.93 -20.49
N GLN A 2 -0.24 -12.54 -19.35
CA GLN A 2 0.56 -12.45 -18.10
C GLN A 2 2.01 -12.95 -18.26
N LYS A 3 2.20 -14.09 -18.92
CA LYS A 3 3.53 -14.66 -19.22
C LYS A 3 4.38 -13.75 -20.13
N LEU A 4 3.75 -13.04 -21.08
CA LEU A 4 4.39 -12.06 -21.95
C LEU A 4 4.85 -10.85 -21.12
N MET A 5 3.96 -10.37 -20.24
CA MET A 5 4.20 -9.20 -19.42
C MET A 5 5.39 -9.41 -18.49
N VAL A 6 5.50 -10.58 -17.85
CA VAL A 6 6.67 -10.93 -17.02
C VAL A 6 7.95 -10.91 -17.84
N LYS A 7 7.96 -11.55 -19.03
CA LYS A 7 9.14 -11.57 -19.91
C LYS A 7 9.57 -10.18 -20.37
N VAL A 8 8.61 -9.36 -20.84
CA VAL A 8 8.88 -7.98 -21.31
C VAL A 8 9.36 -7.11 -20.15
N GLN A 9 8.76 -7.26 -18.96
CA GLN A 9 9.14 -6.51 -17.77
C GLN A 9 10.53 -6.92 -17.25
N ASP A 10 10.86 -8.22 -17.27
CA ASP A 10 12.18 -8.73 -16.89
C ASP A 10 13.28 -8.20 -17.84
N GLU A 11 13.06 -8.25 -19.16
CA GLU A 11 14.00 -7.71 -20.14
C GLU A 11 14.13 -6.18 -20.04
N ALA A 12 13.00 -5.46 -19.88
CA ALA A 12 13.03 -4.02 -19.66
C ALA A 12 13.76 -3.65 -18.35
N ARG A 13 13.61 -4.46 -17.30
CA ARG A 13 14.32 -4.27 -16.03
C ARG A 13 15.81 -4.51 -16.18
N ALA A 14 16.21 -5.55 -16.91
CA ALA A 14 17.61 -5.84 -17.23
C ALA A 14 18.25 -4.69 -18.01
N VAL A 15 17.57 -4.19 -19.04
CA VAL A 15 18.05 -3.04 -19.83
C VAL A 15 18.14 -1.78 -18.99
N LYS A 16 17.16 -1.51 -18.13
CA LYS A 16 17.20 -0.38 -17.19
C LYS A 16 18.40 -0.47 -16.24
N GLN A 17 18.73 -1.66 -15.76
CA GLN A 17 19.91 -1.87 -14.90
C GLN A 17 21.22 -1.63 -15.65
N LEU A 18 21.33 -2.09 -16.89
CA LEU A 18 22.49 -1.85 -17.73
C LEU A 18 22.66 -0.35 -18.05
N MET A 19 21.58 0.32 -18.47
CA MET A 19 21.59 1.74 -18.86
C MET A 19 21.81 2.71 -17.71
N HIS A 20 21.12 2.51 -16.56
CA HIS A 20 21.17 3.47 -15.45
C HIS A 20 22.04 3.01 -14.28
N GLY A 21 22.49 1.76 -14.28
CA GLY A 21 23.33 1.19 -13.23
C GLY A 21 24.77 1.02 -13.67
N GLU A 22 25.01 0.21 -14.70
CA GLU A 22 26.36 -0.22 -15.09
C GLU A 22 27.08 0.77 -16.02
N LEU A 23 26.39 1.25 -17.06
CA LEU A 23 26.92 2.18 -18.05
C LEU A 23 27.46 3.48 -17.41
N PRO A 24 26.70 4.22 -16.57
CA PRO A 24 27.20 5.44 -15.94
C PRO A 24 28.36 5.20 -14.97
N LYS A 25 28.44 4.01 -14.35
CA LYS A 25 29.59 3.66 -13.48
C LYS A 25 30.86 3.48 -14.31
N LEU A 26 30.77 2.83 -15.47
CA LEU A 26 31.92 2.62 -16.35
C LEU A 26 32.36 3.92 -17.02
N GLU A 27 31.43 4.79 -17.42
CA GLU A 27 31.75 6.13 -17.94
C GLU A 27 32.46 6.99 -16.89
N LYS A 28 31.99 6.93 -15.63
CA LYS A 28 32.65 7.62 -14.52
C LYS A 28 34.06 7.08 -14.28
N GLN A 29 34.24 5.75 -14.29
CA GLN A 29 35.57 5.14 -14.20
C GLN A 29 36.48 5.53 -15.35
N LEU A 30 35.94 5.61 -16.58
CA LEU A 30 36.69 6.06 -17.75
C LEU A 30 37.19 7.50 -17.57
N ALA A 31 36.32 8.40 -17.08
CA ALA A 31 36.68 9.78 -16.78
C ALA A 31 37.74 9.90 -15.68
N GLU A 32 37.65 9.07 -14.63
CA GLU A 32 38.62 9.00 -13.52
C GLU A 32 39.98 8.40 -13.96
N THR A 33 40.01 7.58 -15.02
CA THR A 33 41.26 7.01 -15.58
C THR A 33 42.06 7.98 -16.46
N THR A 34 42.02 9.27 -16.15
CA THR A 34 42.77 10.34 -16.82
C THR A 34 44.22 10.39 -16.31
N GLY A 35 45.07 9.48 -16.78
CA GLY A 35 46.50 9.46 -16.50
C GLY A 35 47.33 8.88 -17.64
N LEU A 36 48.52 9.43 -17.90
CA LEU A 36 49.36 9.11 -19.07
C LEU A 36 49.74 7.63 -19.18
N PHE A 37 49.77 6.88 -18.07
CA PHE A 37 50.08 5.45 -18.02
C PHE A 37 48.87 4.52 -18.06
N LYS A 38 47.63 5.05 -18.09
CA LYS A 38 46.38 4.27 -18.03
C LYS A 38 45.78 3.92 -19.40
N GLY A 39 46.54 4.04 -20.48
CA GLY A 39 46.04 3.79 -21.84
C GLY A 39 45.44 2.39 -22.05
N LYS A 40 46.02 1.34 -21.42
CA LYS A 40 45.47 -0.02 -21.48
C LYS A 40 44.15 -0.15 -20.71
N GLU A 41 44.07 0.41 -19.50
CA GLU A 41 42.85 0.41 -18.68
C GLU A 41 41.72 1.18 -19.37
N ARG A 42 42.04 2.35 -19.95
CA ARG A 42 41.09 3.16 -20.71
C ARG A 42 40.51 2.40 -21.90
N LYS A 43 41.36 1.71 -22.67
CA LYS A 43 40.91 0.90 -23.80
C LYS A 43 40.00 -0.25 -23.35
N ALA A 44 40.36 -0.96 -22.28
CA ALA A 44 39.53 -2.04 -21.73
C ALA A 44 38.17 -1.52 -21.22
N LEU A 45 38.13 -0.36 -20.56
CA LEU A 45 36.87 0.27 -20.14
C LEU A 45 36.01 0.68 -21.34
N GLN A 46 36.62 1.21 -22.38
CA GLN A 46 35.90 1.61 -23.60
C GLN A 46 35.32 0.41 -24.34
N GLU A 47 36.07 -0.68 -24.49
CA GLU A 47 35.56 -1.94 -25.06
C GLU A 47 34.40 -2.51 -24.23
N LYS A 48 34.47 -2.41 -22.90
CA LYS A 48 33.38 -2.85 -22.01
C LYS A 48 32.12 -1.99 -22.14
N ILE A 49 32.27 -0.66 -22.28
CA ILE A 49 31.15 0.25 -22.55
C ILE A 49 30.50 -0.10 -23.90
N THR A 50 31.30 -0.30 -24.95
CA THR A 50 30.78 -0.70 -26.27
C THR A 50 30.07 -2.04 -26.21
N GLY A 51 30.60 -3.03 -25.49
CA GLY A 51 29.96 -4.33 -25.31
C GLY A 51 28.62 -4.25 -24.58
N ILE A 52 28.52 -3.42 -23.54
CA ILE A 52 27.26 -3.20 -22.82
C ILE A 52 26.24 -2.47 -23.71
N GLN A 53 26.68 -1.51 -24.53
CA GLN A 53 25.78 -0.83 -25.47
C GLN A 53 25.22 -1.81 -26.51
N GLN A 54 26.06 -2.69 -27.07
CA GLN A 54 25.61 -3.74 -27.99
C GLN A 54 24.65 -4.74 -27.34
N GLU A 55 24.88 -5.08 -26.07
CA GLU A 55 23.98 -5.95 -25.31
C GLU A 55 22.62 -5.28 -25.05
N ILE A 56 22.60 -3.97 -24.77
CA ILE A 56 21.37 -3.19 -24.65
C ILE A 56 20.61 -3.21 -25.99
N ASP A 57 21.29 -2.92 -27.10
CA ASP A 57 20.68 -2.89 -28.43
C ASP A 57 20.11 -4.26 -28.81
N HIS A 58 20.85 -5.35 -28.55
CA HIS A 58 20.40 -6.71 -28.80
C HIS A 58 19.18 -7.12 -27.95
N ARG A 59 19.14 -6.70 -26.68
CA ARG A 59 17.96 -6.92 -25.82
C ARG A 59 16.76 -6.11 -26.27
N MET A 60 16.98 -4.88 -26.74
CA MET A 60 15.94 -4.06 -27.36
C MET A 60 15.40 -4.70 -28.65
N ASP A 61 16.26 -5.25 -29.51
CA ASP A 61 15.86 -5.92 -30.75
C ASP A 61 15.09 -7.23 -30.50
N ARG A 62 15.27 -7.87 -29.34
CA ARG A 62 14.51 -9.08 -28.95
C ARG A 62 13.08 -8.78 -28.50
N LEU A 63 12.82 -7.60 -27.93
CA LEU A 63 11.49 -7.23 -27.44
C LEU A 63 10.41 -7.29 -28.55
N PRO A 64 10.61 -6.71 -29.75
CA PRO A 64 9.68 -6.86 -30.86
C PRO A 64 9.43 -8.31 -31.28
N GLY A 65 10.46 -9.17 -31.21
CA GLY A 65 10.34 -10.60 -31.53
C GLY A 65 9.39 -11.31 -30.57
N ILE A 66 9.56 -11.08 -29.27
CA ILE A 66 8.70 -11.63 -28.21
C ILE A 66 7.25 -11.13 -28.34
N LEU A 67 7.07 -9.87 -28.72
CA LEU A 67 5.75 -9.27 -28.92
C LEU A 67 5.03 -9.85 -30.15
N LYS A 68 5.74 -10.09 -31.25
CA LYS A 68 5.18 -10.69 -32.47
C LYS A 68 4.69 -12.12 -32.26
N GLU A 69 5.38 -12.91 -31.43
CA GLU A 69 4.97 -14.28 -31.08
C GLU A 69 3.59 -14.33 -30.39
N ASP A 70 3.20 -13.31 -29.62
CA ASP A 70 1.92 -13.24 -28.90
C ASP A 70 0.86 -12.40 -29.65
N GLY A 71 1.12 -12.06 -30.93
CA GLY A 71 0.18 -11.36 -31.81
C GLY A 71 0.22 -9.83 -31.76
N TYR A 72 1.22 -9.23 -31.11
CA TYR A 72 1.41 -7.78 -31.11
C TYR A 72 2.34 -7.35 -32.26
N PRO A 73 1.87 -6.53 -33.22
CA PRO A 73 2.65 -6.18 -34.40
C PRO A 73 3.80 -5.19 -34.11
N ASP A 74 3.70 -4.42 -33.01
CA ASP A 74 4.67 -3.37 -32.66
C ASP A 74 4.74 -3.13 -31.14
N VAL A 75 5.88 -2.61 -30.67
CA VAL A 75 6.13 -2.15 -29.30
C VAL A 75 5.13 -1.06 -28.92
N GLN A 76 4.80 -0.12 -29.82
CA GLN A 76 3.79 0.90 -29.51
C GLN A 76 2.40 0.31 -29.27
N ALA A 77 2.02 -0.76 -29.96
CA ALA A 77 0.73 -1.41 -29.74
C ALA A 77 0.66 -2.00 -28.33
N PHE A 78 1.76 -2.61 -27.88
CA PHE A 78 1.91 -3.07 -26.51
C PHE A 78 1.87 -1.90 -25.50
N THR A 79 2.64 -0.84 -25.73
CA THR A 79 2.68 0.35 -24.85
C THR A 79 1.31 0.98 -24.70
N ARG A 80 0.55 1.17 -25.78
CA ARG A 80 -0.82 1.70 -25.73
C ARG A 80 -1.74 0.85 -24.86
N THR A 81 -1.66 -0.47 -25.02
CA THR A 81 -2.49 -1.41 -24.26
C THR A 81 -2.09 -1.41 -22.78
N TYR A 82 -0.79 -1.31 -22.51
CA TYR A 82 -0.23 -1.21 -21.17
C TYR A 82 -0.65 0.10 -20.49
N ASP A 83 -0.45 1.24 -21.13
CA ASP A 83 -0.80 2.57 -20.60
C ASP A 83 -2.31 2.66 -20.32
N ALA A 84 -3.15 2.09 -21.20
CA ALA A 84 -4.59 2.00 -20.98
C ALA A 84 -4.93 1.14 -19.74
N ALA A 85 -4.26 0.00 -19.56
CA ALA A 85 -4.45 -0.85 -18.38
C ALA A 85 -3.93 -0.18 -17.09
N THR A 86 -2.78 0.50 -17.15
CA THR A 86 -2.24 1.27 -16.02
C THR A 86 -3.16 2.41 -15.64
N ALA A 87 -3.68 3.17 -16.61
CA ALA A 87 -4.65 4.23 -16.36
C ALA A 87 -5.92 3.71 -15.69
N LEU A 88 -6.41 2.53 -16.09
CA LEU A 88 -7.57 1.89 -15.48
C LEU A 88 -7.30 1.50 -14.01
N VAL A 89 -6.12 0.93 -13.73
CA VAL A 89 -5.71 0.58 -12.35
C VAL A 89 -5.53 1.83 -11.49
N GLU A 90 -4.93 2.88 -12.03
CA GLU A 90 -4.79 4.16 -11.34
C GLU A 90 -6.14 4.82 -11.07
N GLN A 91 -7.07 4.75 -12.02
CA GLN A 91 -8.42 5.25 -11.86
C GLN A 91 -9.14 4.48 -10.74
N TYR A 92 -9.07 3.15 -10.76
CA TYR A 92 -9.63 2.31 -9.69
C TYR A 92 -9.03 2.66 -8.33
N ASN A 93 -7.71 2.86 -8.24
CA ASN A 93 -7.05 3.24 -6.99
C ASN A 93 -7.46 4.64 -6.53
N ARG A 94 -7.67 5.59 -7.45
CA ARG A 94 -8.18 6.93 -7.13
C ARG A 94 -9.62 6.88 -6.66
N ASP A 95 -10.47 6.10 -7.31
CA ASP A 95 -11.86 5.90 -6.93
C ASP A 95 -11.95 5.20 -5.57
N MET A 96 -11.06 4.24 -5.31
CA MET A 96 -10.95 3.62 -3.98
C MET A 96 -10.50 4.61 -2.91
N ALA A 97 -9.46 5.39 -3.18
CA ALA A 97 -9.01 6.43 -2.25
C ALA A 97 -10.08 7.53 -2.03
N ALA A 98 -10.87 7.85 -3.06
CA ALA A 98 -11.97 8.80 -2.97
C ALA A 98 -13.13 8.22 -2.13
N TRP A 99 -13.48 6.95 -2.35
CA TRP A 99 -14.47 6.24 -1.55
C TRP A 99 -14.01 6.09 -0.09
N GLU A 100 -12.76 5.72 0.17
CA GLU A 100 -12.17 5.70 1.52
C GLU A 100 -12.24 7.08 2.16
N ARG A 101 -11.89 8.15 1.45
CA ARG A 101 -12.05 9.52 1.96
C ARG A 101 -13.49 9.92 2.19
N GLN A 102 -14.45 9.39 1.44
CA GLN A 102 -15.87 9.67 1.66
C GLN A 102 -16.36 8.91 2.90
N VAL A 103 -16.05 7.61 3.00
CA VAL A 103 -16.41 6.76 4.16
C VAL A 103 -15.71 7.21 5.45
N HIS A 104 -14.45 7.64 5.38
CA HIS A 104 -13.69 8.12 6.53
C HIS A 104 -13.83 9.64 6.77
N GLY A 105 -14.12 10.43 5.74
CA GLY A 105 -14.38 11.87 5.84
C GLY A 105 -15.77 12.18 6.39
N GLU A 106 -16.77 11.34 6.10
CA GLU A 106 -18.06 11.36 6.82
C GLU A 106 -17.93 10.86 8.27
N GLN A 107 -16.85 10.14 8.60
CA GLN A 107 -16.51 9.76 9.99
C GLN A 107 -15.67 10.80 10.75
N GLN A 108 -15.47 11.99 10.19
CA GLN A 108 -14.94 13.11 10.98
C GLN A 108 -15.97 14.21 11.17
N PRO A 109 -16.97 14.00 12.03
CA PRO A 109 -17.29 15.06 12.96
C PRO A 109 -16.16 15.13 14.00
N GLN A 110 -15.57 16.31 14.14
CA GLN A 110 -15.18 16.79 15.46
C GLN A 110 -16.42 16.72 16.37
N GLN A 111 -16.67 15.56 16.96
CA GLN A 111 -17.54 15.37 18.09
C GLN A 111 -16.63 14.70 19.10
N GLY A 112 -15.93 15.50 19.91
CA GLY A 112 -15.39 14.98 21.16
C GLY A 112 -16.53 14.24 21.83
N SER A 113 -16.38 12.92 22.00
CA SER A 113 -17.44 12.01 22.45
C SER A 113 -18.40 12.68 23.44
N PRO A 114 -19.64 13.03 23.06
CA PRO A 114 -20.59 13.54 24.00
C PRO A 114 -21.76 12.56 24.11
N GLU A 115 -21.52 11.25 24.26
CA GLU A 115 -22.68 10.34 24.44
C GLU A 115 -22.41 8.95 25.02
N LYS A 116 -21.21 8.37 24.88
CA LYS A 116 -20.95 7.00 25.41
C LYS A 116 -20.91 6.95 26.95
N GLU A 117 -20.49 8.02 27.62
CA GLU A 117 -20.63 8.14 29.07
C GLU A 117 -22.07 8.44 29.50
N SER A 118 -22.84 9.18 28.68
CA SER A 118 -24.23 9.52 28.98
C SER A 118 -25.11 8.27 29.10
N ILE A 119 -24.99 7.31 28.17
CA ILE A 119 -25.82 6.09 28.17
C ILE A 119 -25.46 5.17 29.34
N ARG A 120 -24.17 4.96 29.61
CA ARG A 120 -23.73 4.13 30.76
C ARG A 120 -24.15 4.75 32.08
N LYS A 121 -24.04 6.07 32.22
CA LYS A 121 -24.51 6.79 33.41
C LYS A 121 -26.03 6.67 33.56
N LYS A 122 -26.80 6.86 32.48
CA LYS A 122 -28.27 6.70 32.47
C LYS A 122 -28.71 5.28 32.87
N LEU A 123 -28.02 4.26 32.37
CA LEU A 123 -28.27 2.86 32.76
C LEU A 123 -27.98 2.64 34.25
N ARG A 124 -26.87 3.19 34.74
CA ARG A 124 -26.48 3.07 36.16
C ARG A 124 -27.46 3.78 37.09
N ASP A 125 -27.93 4.96 36.71
CA ASP A 125 -28.92 5.71 37.47
C ASP A 125 -30.28 4.98 37.48
N MET A 126 -30.67 4.37 36.36
CA MET A 126 -31.92 3.59 36.26
C MET A 126 -31.89 2.28 37.08
N GLU A 127 -30.75 1.59 37.12
CA GLU A 127 -30.53 0.45 38.03
C GLU A 127 -30.56 0.87 39.50
N ALA A 128 -29.95 2.01 39.85
CA ALA A 128 -29.97 2.53 41.21
C ALA A 128 -31.40 2.91 41.65
N GLU A 129 -32.19 3.53 40.77
CA GLU A 129 -33.57 3.93 41.04
C GLU A 129 -34.51 2.71 41.22
N THR A 130 -34.34 1.68 40.39
CA THR A 130 -35.10 0.42 40.53
C THR A 130 -34.75 -0.32 41.82
N LYS A 131 -33.47 -0.36 42.21
CA LYS A 131 -33.04 -0.93 43.48
C LYS A 131 -33.59 -0.15 44.68
N ARG A 132 -33.53 1.18 44.66
CA ARG A 132 -34.14 2.02 45.72
C ARG A 132 -35.64 1.81 45.85
N ARG A 133 -36.37 1.71 44.73
CA ARG A 133 -37.80 1.36 44.74
C ARG A 133 -38.07 -0.03 45.32
N ASN A 134 -37.21 -1.00 45.03
CA ASN A 134 -37.33 -2.34 45.59
C ASN A 134 -37.07 -2.35 47.10
N ASP A 135 -35.99 -1.71 47.54
CA ASP A 135 -35.64 -1.57 48.97
C ASP A 135 -36.73 -0.81 49.75
N ALA A 136 -37.30 0.24 49.17
CA ALA A 136 -38.42 0.97 49.77
C ALA A 136 -39.70 0.11 49.88
N ARG A 137 -40.00 -0.72 48.86
CA ARG A 137 -41.10 -1.70 48.94
C ARG A 137 -40.83 -2.74 50.03
N LEU A 138 -39.61 -3.24 50.14
CA LEU A 138 -39.23 -4.21 51.16
C LEU A 138 -39.31 -3.63 52.58
N GLN A 139 -38.99 -2.36 52.76
CA GLN A 139 -39.15 -1.66 54.04
C GLN A 139 -40.62 -1.43 54.41
N GLN A 140 -41.49 -1.13 53.44
CA GLN A 140 -42.93 -1.00 53.68
C GLN A 140 -43.62 -2.33 54.02
N THR A 141 -43.08 -3.45 53.55
CA THR A 141 -43.65 -4.79 53.79
C THR A 141 -43.09 -5.49 55.03
N ARG A 142 -42.19 -4.89 55.80
CA ARG A 142 -41.78 -5.46 57.10
C ARG A 142 -42.85 -5.15 58.14
N PRO A 143 -43.62 -6.14 58.64
CA PRO A 143 -44.43 -5.93 59.83
C PRO A 143 -43.48 -5.66 60.99
N ARG A 144 -43.75 -4.60 61.76
CA ARG A 144 -43.03 -4.29 62.99
C ARG A 144 -43.28 -5.43 63.97
N SER A 145 -42.36 -6.39 64.06
CA SER A 145 -42.46 -7.49 65.02
C SER A 145 -42.38 -6.89 66.42
N HIS A 146 -43.51 -6.90 67.13
CA HIS A 146 -43.56 -6.69 68.57
C HIS A 146 -42.99 -7.93 69.23
N ASP A 147 -41.82 -7.80 69.85
CA ASP A 147 -41.28 -8.82 70.74
C ASP A 147 -42.11 -8.84 72.02
N TYR A 148 -42.89 -9.89 72.21
CA TYR A 148 -43.50 -10.20 73.50
C TYR A 148 -42.52 -11.01 74.34
N ASP A 149 -42.02 -10.36 75.38
CA ASP A 149 -41.43 -10.92 76.59
C ASP A 149 -42.29 -12.09 77.11
N ARG A 150 -41.73 -13.31 77.12
CA ARG A 150 -42.37 -14.50 77.69
C ARG A 150 -41.58 -14.90 78.93
N GLY A 151 -42.04 -14.40 80.06
CA GLY A 151 -41.62 -14.87 81.38
C GLY A 151 -41.86 -16.36 81.58
N ARG A 152 -40.94 -16.98 82.33
CA ARG A 152 -41.13 -18.21 83.07
C ARG A 152 -40.33 -18.13 84.37
#